data_AF-A0A9W7PMU9-F1
#
_entry.id   AF-A0A9W7PMU9-F1
#
_cell.length_a   1.000
_cell.length_b   1.000
_cell.length_c   1.000
_cell.angle_alpha   90.00
_cell.angle_beta   90.00
_cell.angle_gamma   90.00
#
_symmetry.space_group_name_H-M   'P 1'
#
loop_
_entity.id
_entity.type
_entity.pdbx_description
1 polymer ?
#
loop_
_entity_poly.entity_id
_entity_poly.type
_entity_poly.pdbx_seq_one_letter_code
_entity_poly.pdbx_strand_id
1 'polypeptide(L)'
;IKSGKLPATKVEKRGKQVYLIDEEELEIFMLDYEKTKTKERKTFITKIQGEDIYLYQLLRHQHTGKAARVIEINGTDGKILTEDEEIFPLSTYKEHDYSFESLPKQAVITKRGYLSFSFKKPQLFNSITYNLINLFYKELGVTNMRLNISSDTIKLEIKPFVLQIEPLQFQEEIKYLHSHMKSGTILPHVEGIYFKSNVEPFTFHADNEFKKKVVQMAADAGIGQEEFLLQAVKSYITNLEQY
;
A
#
# COMPACT_ATOMS: atom_id res chain seq x y z
N ILE A 1 28.11 6.94 6.73
CA ILE A 1 29.54 6.68 7.00
C ILE A 1 29.83 5.19 7.24
N LYS A 2 29.70 4.59 8.44
CA LYS A 2 30.04 3.15 8.65
C LYS A 2 29.18 2.15 7.87
N SER A 3 27.95 2.54 7.53
CA SER A 3 27.02 1.76 6.72
C SER A 3 27.09 2.05 5.22
N GLY A 4 28.06 2.86 4.76
CA GLY A 4 28.23 3.24 3.35
C GLY A 4 27.18 4.23 2.79
N LYS A 5 26.17 4.62 3.57
CA LYS A 5 25.03 5.43 3.09
C LYS A 5 25.27 6.94 2.95
N LEU A 6 26.44 7.41 3.37
CA LEU A 6 26.83 8.82 3.30
C LEU A 6 28.32 8.81 2.97
N PRO A 7 28.73 9.31 1.79
CA PRO A 7 30.12 9.36 1.40
C PRO A 7 30.87 10.28 2.37
N ALA A 8 32.12 9.94 2.64
CA ALA A 8 32.98 10.76 3.49
C ALA A 8 34.43 10.56 3.07
N THR A 9 35.15 11.67 2.93
CA THR A 9 36.57 11.68 2.61
C THR A 9 37.37 11.55 3.89
N LYS A 10 38.27 10.57 3.95
CA LYS A 10 39.11 10.33 5.13
C LYS A 10 40.36 11.22 5.04
N VAL A 11 40.53 12.15 5.98
CA VAL A 11 41.65 13.09 6.00
C VAL A 11 42.35 13.02 7.34
N GLU A 12 43.68 13.15 7.34
CA GLU A 12 44.47 13.16 8.56
C GLU A 12 44.66 14.61 9.06
N LYS A 13 44.17 14.90 10.26
CA LYS A 13 44.38 16.20 10.93
C LYS A 13 44.95 15.95 12.32
N ARG A 14 46.08 16.60 12.62
CA ARG A 14 46.78 16.53 13.92
C ARG A 14 47.02 15.08 14.41
N GLY A 15 47.48 14.21 13.50
CA GLY A 15 47.80 12.80 13.80
C GLY A 15 46.58 11.90 14.07
N LYS A 16 45.36 12.35 13.73
CA LYS A 16 44.14 11.55 13.83
C LYS A 16 43.41 11.53 12.49
N GLN A 17 42.92 10.36 12.12
CA GLN A 17 42.08 10.19 10.93
C GLN A 17 40.65 10.66 11.22
N VAL A 18 40.19 11.66 10.47
CA VAL A 18 38.86 12.25 10.59
C VAL A 18 38.12 12.05 9.25
N TYR A 19 36.82 11.78 9.33
CA TYR A 19 35.96 11.69 8.15
C TYR A 19 35.33 13.07 7.91
N LEU A 20 35.66 13.69 6.78
CA LEU A 20 35.04 14.91 6.29
C LEU A 20 33.90 14.52 5.35
N ILE A 21 32.73 15.08 5.62
CA ILE A 21 31.52 14.91 4.82
C ILE A 21 31.34 16.23 4.10
N ASP A 22 31.07 16.19 2.80
CA ASP A 22 30.73 17.39 2.04
C ASP A 22 29.38 17.95 2.52
N GLU A 23 29.28 19.26 2.64
CA GLU A 23 28.07 19.92 3.12
C GLU A 23 26.91 19.76 2.12
N GLU A 24 27.21 19.75 0.81
CA GLU A 24 26.22 19.50 -0.25
C GLU A 24 25.73 18.03 -0.21
N GLU A 25 26.64 17.07 0.02
CA GLU A 25 26.25 15.65 0.18
C GLU A 25 25.45 15.40 1.47
N LEU A 26 25.73 16.17 2.53
CA LEU A 26 24.97 16.12 3.77
C LEU A 26 23.55 16.66 3.56
N GLU A 27 23.39 17.77 2.83
CA GLU A 27 22.08 18.33 2.49
C GLU A 27 21.27 17.39 1.59
N ILE A 28 21.88 16.81 0.56
CA ILE A 28 21.25 15.80 -0.31
C ILE A 28 20.83 14.58 0.51
N PHE A 29 21.70 14.09 1.39
CA PHE A 29 21.35 12.99 2.29
C PHE A 29 20.23 13.37 3.23
N MET A 30 20.18 14.60 3.77
CA MET A 30 19.08 15.05 4.62
C MET A 30 17.75 15.12 3.85
N LEU A 31 17.76 15.62 2.61
CA LEU A 31 16.58 15.67 1.74
C LEU A 31 16.07 14.26 1.39
N ASP A 32 16.96 13.32 1.08
CA ASP A 32 16.58 11.93 0.76
C ASP A 32 16.28 11.09 2.01
N TYR A 33 16.92 11.38 3.15
CA TYR A 33 16.65 10.76 4.45
C TYR A 33 15.31 11.23 5.02
N GLU A 34 14.93 12.50 4.82
CA GLU A 34 13.60 13.01 5.15
C GLU A 34 12.52 12.40 4.25
N LYS A 35 12.76 12.28 2.94
CA LYS A 35 11.87 11.55 2.01
C LYS A 35 11.72 10.07 2.35
N THR A 36 12.77 9.40 2.84
CA THR A 36 12.70 7.99 3.25
C THR A 36 12.13 7.78 4.65
N LYS A 37 12.21 8.76 5.56
CA LYS A 37 11.50 8.73 6.85
C LYS A 37 10.03 9.09 6.75
N THR A 38 9.64 9.92 5.79
CA THR A 38 8.24 10.06 5.38
C THR A 38 7.87 8.88 4.47
N LYS A 39 7.88 7.67 5.04
CA LYS A 39 6.79 6.74 4.68
C LYS A 39 5.53 7.54 5.00
N GLU A 40 4.87 8.11 3.98
CA GLU A 40 3.55 8.70 4.15
C GLU A 40 2.76 7.71 4.99
N ARG A 41 2.49 8.11 6.25
CA ARG A 41 1.75 7.27 7.17
C ARG A 41 0.44 7.01 6.47
N LYS A 42 0.07 5.73 6.31
CA LYS A 42 -1.17 5.34 5.63
C LYS A 42 -2.29 6.22 6.17
N THR A 43 -2.82 7.11 5.34
CA THR A 43 -3.80 8.13 5.73
C THR A 43 -5.16 7.53 6.07
N PHE A 44 -5.34 6.25 5.79
CA PHE A 44 -6.54 5.47 6.07
C PHE A 44 -6.43 4.61 7.35
N ILE A 45 -5.43 4.85 8.21
CA ILE A 45 -5.27 4.18 9.50
C ILE A 45 -4.90 5.19 10.58
N THR A 46 -5.58 5.12 11.72
CA THR A 46 -5.21 5.85 12.93
C THR A 46 -5.14 4.92 14.13
N LYS A 47 -4.59 5.41 15.24
CA LYS A 47 -4.59 4.72 16.53
C LYS A 47 -5.27 5.61 17.55
N ILE A 48 -6.38 5.13 18.09
CA ILE A 48 -7.18 5.84 19.08
C ILE A 48 -7.36 4.91 20.28
N GLN A 49 -7.05 5.41 21.47
CA GLN A 49 -7.14 4.65 22.73
C GLN A 49 -6.40 3.29 22.69
N GLY A 50 -5.30 3.21 21.94
CA GLY A 50 -4.46 2.01 21.81
C GLY A 50 -4.90 1.03 20.71
N GLU A 51 -6.07 1.22 20.11
CA GLU A 51 -6.63 0.36 19.06
C GLU A 51 -6.35 0.94 17.67
N ASP A 52 -5.98 0.07 16.72
CA ASP A 52 -5.82 0.45 15.31
C ASP A 52 -7.21 0.53 14.66
N ILE A 53 -7.55 1.71 14.12
CA ILE A 53 -8.84 2.00 13.47
C ILE A 53 -8.60 2.35 12.02
N TYR A 54 -9.44 1.81 11.13
CA TYR A 54 -9.30 1.95 9.68
C TYR A 54 -10.41 2.79 9.06
N LEU A 55 -10.08 3.51 7.99
CA LEU A 55 -11.08 4.27 7.24
C LEU A 55 -12.12 3.31 6.64
N TYR A 56 -13.40 3.68 6.75
CA TYR A 56 -14.57 2.88 6.39
C TYR A 56 -14.83 1.65 7.26
N GLN A 57 -14.09 1.47 8.36
CA GLN A 57 -14.36 0.39 9.31
C GLN A 57 -15.77 0.53 9.90
N LEU A 58 -16.48 -0.60 9.97
CA LEU A 58 -17.81 -0.69 10.58
C LEU A 58 -17.69 -0.78 12.11
N LEU A 59 -18.52 0.00 12.80
CA LEU A 59 -18.76 -0.07 14.24
C LEU A 59 -20.22 -0.48 14.48
N ARG A 60 -20.48 -1.07 15.64
CA ARG A 60 -21.82 -1.43 16.10
C ARG A 60 -22.05 -0.86 17.48
N HIS A 61 -23.23 -0.28 17.67
CA HIS A 61 -23.70 0.15 18.97
C HIS A 61 -23.98 -1.09 19.84
N GLN A 62 -23.44 -1.13 21.05
CA GLN A 62 -23.45 -2.33 21.90
C GLN A 62 -24.85 -2.77 22.31
N HIS A 63 -25.75 -1.82 22.57
CA HIS A 63 -27.12 -2.12 23.01
C HIS A 63 -28.15 -2.29 21.89
N THR A 64 -28.07 -1.47 20.83
CA THR A 64 -29.10 -1.43 19.77
C THR A 64 -28.69 -2.19 18.51
N GLY A 65 -27.40 -2.51 18.36
CA GLY A 65 -26.87 -3.13 17.14
C GLY A 65 -26.75 -2.18 15.94
N LYS A 66 -27.17 -0.92 16.09
CA LYS A 66 -27.11 0.11 15.05
C LYS A 66 -25.68 0.27 14.54
N ALA A 67 -25.55 0.43 13.23
CA ALA A 67 -24.26 0.56 12.58
C ALA A 67 -23.77 2.01 12.58
N ALA A 68 -22.46 2.15 12.70
CA ALA A 68 -21.76 3.39 12.38
C ALA A 68 -20.49 3.09 11.60
N ARG A 69 -19.92 4.09 10.93
CA ARG A 69 -18.76 3.90 10.07
C ARG A 69 -17.79 5.05 10.17
N VAL A 70 -16.50 4.72 10.18
CA VAL A 70 -15.43 5.71 10.05
C VAL A 70 -15.44 6.31 8.64
N ILE A 71 -15.73 7.60 8.50
CA ILE A 71 -15.82 8.27 7.19
C ILE A 71 -14.64 9.19 6.88
N GLU A 72 -13.84 9.54 7.89
CA GLU A 72 -12.71 10.46 7.78
C GLU A 72 -11.64 10.09 8.82
N ILE A 73 -10.36 10.22 8.45
CA ILE A 73 -9.21 10.10 9.35
C ILE A 73 -8.26 11.27 9.07
N ASN A 74 -7.99 12.07 10.09
CA ASN A 74 -7.15 13.26 10.03
C ASN A 74 -6.05 13.16 11.09
N GLY A 75 -4.96 12.46 10.78
CA GLY A 75 -3.81 12.34 11.68
C GLY A 75 -4.11 11.51 12.92
N THR A 76 -4.50 12.15 14.02
CA THR A 76 -4.74 11.52 15.33
C THR A 76 -6.21 11.30 15.67
N ASP A 77 -7.13 11.84 14.86
CA ASP A 77 -8.57 11.65 15.05
C ASP A 77 -9.27 11.40 13.69
N GLY A 78 -10.60 11.44 13.68
CA GLY A 78 -11.43 11.22 12.50
C GLY A 78 -12.89 11.55 12.75
N LYS A 79 -13.77 11.09 11.86
CA LYS A 79 -15.23 11.21 12.01
C LYS A 79 -15.92 9.87 11.82
N ILE A 80 -16.98 9.67 12.57
CA ILE A 80 -17.93 8.58 12.43
C ILE A 80 -19.23 9.13 11.85
N LEU A 81 -19.87 8.35 10.97
CA LEU A 81 -21.24 8.54 10.51
C LEU A 81 -22.09 7.37 11.01
N THR A 82 -23.24 7.61 11.64
CA THR A 82 -24.20 6.56 12.03
C THR A 82 -25.15 6.24 10.88
N GLU A 83 -25.86 5.11 10.98
CA GLU A 83 -26.97 4.80 10.06
C GLU A 83 -28.13 5.80 10.12
N ASP A 84 -28.25 6.55 11.22
CA ASP A 84 -29.23 7.64 11.41
C ASP A 84 -28.70 9.00 10.90
N GLU A 85 -27.61 9.01 10.12
CA GLU A 85 -26.95 10.18 9.54
C GLU A 85 -26.31 11.17 10.54
N GLU A 86 -26.11 10.75 11.79
CA GLU A 86 -25.39 11.56 12.78
C GLU A 86 -23.87 11.46 12.57
N ILE A 87 -23.18 12.60 12.73
CA ILE A 87 -21.72 12.68 12.61
C ILE A 87 -21.12 13.13 13.93
N PHE A 88 -20.14 12.38 14.43
CA PHE A 88 -19.40 12.72 15.65
C PHE A 88 -17.90 12.34 15.54
N PRO A 89 -17.03 12.90 16.41
CA PRO A 89 -15.60 12.60 16.39
C PRO A 89 -15.29 11.13 16.62
N LEU A 90 -14.32 10.57 15.89
CA LEU A 90 -13.93 9.18 16.04
C LEU A 90 -13.40 8.89 17.46
N SER A 91 -12.73 9.85 18.09
CA SER A 91 -12.20 9.74 19.45
C SER A 91 -13.25 9.45 20.53
N THR A 92 -14.52 9.82 20.34
CA THR A 92 -15.60 9.66 21.32
C THR A 92 -16.42 8.38 21.13
N TYR A 93 -16.06 7.50 20.19
CA TYR A 93 -16.89 6.34 19.83
C TYR A 93 -17.31 5.44 21.00
N LYS A 94 -16.43 5.22 21.98
CA LYS A 94 -16.75 4.43 23.19
C LYS A 94 -17.73 5.15 24.12
N GLU A 95 -17.70 6.48 24.17
CA GLU A 95 -18.66 7.28 24.96
C GLU A 95 -20.06 7.23 24.37
N HIS A 96 -20.16 6.95 23.06
CA HIS A 96 -21.42 6.70 22.34
C HIS A 96 -21.79 5.20 22.27
N ASP A 97 -21.21 4.36 23.13
CA ASP A 97 -21.47 2.91 23.20
C ASP A 97 -21.23 2.15 21.88
N TYR A 98 -20.38 2.66 20.99
CA TYR A 98 -19.95 1.94 19.80
C TYR A 98 -18.70 1.12 20.06
N SER A 99 -18.64 -0.07 19.45
CA SER A 99 -17.45 -0.91 19.40
C SER A 99 -17.27 -1.51 18.01
N PHE A 100 -16.11 -2.08 17.75
CA PHE A 100 -15.81 -2.82 16.53
C PHE A 100 -15.09 -4.12 16.88
N GLU A 101 -15.18 -5.08 15.97
CA GLU A 101 -14.42 -6.31 16.09
C GLU A 101 -12.94 -6.06 15.79
N SER A 102 -12.07 -6.64 16.62
CA SER A 102 -10.63 -6.59 16.38
C SER A 102 -10.29 -7.38 15.12
N LEU A 103 -9.65 -6.72 14.18
CA LEU A 103 -9.26 -7.34 12.90
C LEU A 103 -7.93 -8.09 13.05
N PRO A 104 -7.84 -9.34 12.57
CA PRO A 104 -6.64 -10.14 12.70
C PRO A 104 -5.47 -9.51 11.94
N LYS A 105 -4.26 -9.62 12.50
CA LYS A 105 -3.04 -9.23 11.79
C LYS A 105 -2.68 -10.29 10.76
N GLN A 106 -2.76 -9.92 9.50
CA GLN A 106 -2.35 -10.79 8.40
C GLN A 106 -0.85 -10.68 8.10
N ALA A 107 -0.25 -11.78 7.65
CA ALA A 107 1.15 -11.83 7.25
C ALA A 107 1.42 -10.90 6.06
N VAL A 108 2.61 -10.28 6.02
CA VAL A 108 2.99 -9.40 4.91
C VAL A 108 3.24 -10.23 3.64
N ILE A 109 2.55 -9.88 2.56
CA ILE A 109 2.71 -10.52 1.25
C ILE A 109 3.85 -9.84 0.49
N THR A 110 4.93 -10.60 0.27
CA THR A 110 6.13 -10.14 -0.44
C THR A 110 6.00 -10.24 -1.96
N LYS A 111 4.98 -10.94 -2.47
CA LYS A 111 4.72 -11.06 -3.91
C LYS A 111 4.59 -9.68 -4.57
N ARG A 112 5.24 -9.52 -5.72
CA ARG A 112 5.31 -8.25 -6.45
C ARG A 112 4.01 -7.91 -7.17
N GLY A 113 3.86 -6.62 -7.42
CA GLY A 113 2.68 -6.02 -8.02
C GLY A 113 1.50 -5.89 -7.08
N TYR A 114 0.45 -5.28 -7.61
CA TYR A 114 -0.83 -5.03 -6.97
C TYR A 114 -1.93 -5.23 -8.00
N LEU A 115 -3.10 -5.62 -7.53
CA LEU A 115 -4.33 -5.40 -8.27
C LEU A 115 -4.85 -4.02 -7.87
N SER A 116 -5.48 -3.32 -8.80
CA SER A 116 -6.06 -2.00 -8.53
C SER A 116 -7.51 -1.95 -8.97
N PHE A 117 -8.31 -1.30 -8.13
CA PHE A 117 -9.72 -1.03 -8.35
C PHE A 117 -9.96 0.47 -8.20
N SER A 118 -10.93 0.99 -8.95
CA SER A 118 -11.37 2.37 -8.82
C SER A 118 -12.88 2.42 -8.76
N PHE A 119 -13.39 2.85 -7.61
CA PHE A 119 -14.81 2.98 -7.31
C PHE A 119 -15.20 4.45 -7.30
N LYS A 120 -16.43 4.77 -7.69
CA LYS A 120 -17.02 6.07 -7.35
C LYS A 120 -17.29 6.09 -5.85
N LYS A 121 -17.03 7.22 -5.19
CA LYS A 121 -17.26 7.38 -3.75
C LYS A 121 -18.76 7.18 -3.48
N PRO A 122 -19.15 6.15 -2.70
CA PRO A 122 -20.54 5.86 -2.48
C PRO A 122 -21.22 6.90 -1.60
N GLN A 123 -22.46 7.24 -1.93
CA GLN A 123 -23.35 8.07 -1.10
C GLN A 123 -24.09 7.24 -0.06
N LEU A 124 -24.39 5.97 -0.38
CA LEU A 124 -25.16 5.09 0.50
C LEU A 124 -24.29 4.52 1.62
N PHE A 125 -24.85 4.52 2.83
CA PHE A 125 -24.22 3.92 4.00
C PHE A 125 -23.94 2.42 3.81
N ASN A 126 -24.81 1.63 3.18
CA ASN A 126 -24.57 0.19 2.99
C ASN A 126 -24.00 -0.19 1.60
N SER A 127 -23.16 0.67 1.01
CA SER A 127 -22.57 0.38 -0.31
C SER A 127 -21.65 -0.84 -0.30
N ILE A 128 -21.76 -1.65 -1.36
CA ILE A 128 -20.88 -2.79 -1.69
C ILE A 128 -19.38 -2.39 -1.61
N THR A 129 -19.02 -1.18 -2.05
CA THR A 129 -17.62 -0.70 -1.98
C THR A 129 -17.09 -0.72 -0.56
N TYR A 130 -17.87 -0.23 0.40
CA TYR A 130 -17.44 -0.18 1.80
C TYR A 130 -17.39 -1.59 2.42
N ASN A 131 -18.34 -2.45 2.07
CA ASN A 131 -18.35 -3.85 2.53
C ASN A 131 -17.12 -4.61 2.02
N LEU A 132 -16.75 -4.43 0.75
CA LEU A 132 -15.53 -4.98 0.16
C LEU A 132 -14.27 -4.49 0.86
N ILE A 133 -14.17 -3.20 1.17
CA ILE A 133 -13.02 -2.64 1.90
C ILE A 133 -12.90 -3.29 3.29
N ASN A 134 -14.02 -3.44 4.02
CA ASN A 134 -14.04 -4.13 5.31
C ASN A 134 -13.63 -5.61 5.18
N LEU A 135 -14.12 -6.31 4.15
CA LEU A 135 -13.74 -7.69 3.86
C LEU A 135 -12.23 -7.80 3.63
N PHE A 136 -11.63 -6.88 2.87
CA PHE A 136 -10.18 -6.89 2.67
C PHE A 136 -9.40 -6.54 3.94
N TYR A 137 -9.88 -5.65 4.80
CA TYR A 137 -9.23 -5.45 6.11
C TYR A 137 -9.20 -6.74 6.93
N LYS A 138 -10.27 -7.53 6.90
CA LYS A 138 -10.39 -8.80 7.62
C LYS A 138 -9.51 -9.90 7.03
N GLU A 139 -9.64 -10.14 5.73
CA GLU A 139 -9.05 -11.31 5.07
C GLU A 139 -7.62 -11.06 4.57
N LEU A 140 -7.35 -9.87 4.03
CA LEU A 140 -6.04 -9.51 3.45
C LEU A 140 -5.16 -8.75 4.44
N GLY A 141 -5.78 -7.97 5.33
CA GLY A 141 -5.10 -7.17 6.32
C GLY A 141 -4.53 -5.87 5.77
N VAL A 142 -4.50 -4.87 6.65
CA VAL A 142 -4.19 -3.49 6.29
C VAL A 142 -2.78 -3.31 5.70
N THR A 143 -1.82 -4.15 6.07
CA THR A 143 -0.43 -4.09 5.59
C THR A 143 -0.33 -4.34 4.09
N ASN A 144 -1.22 -5.19 3.56
CA ASN A 144 -1.23 -5.69 2.19
C ASN A 144 -2.14 -4.91 1.24
N MET A 145 -2.70 -3.79 1.71
CA MET A 145 -3.56 -2.92 0.92
C MET A 145 -3.14 -1.45 1.00
N ARG A 146 -3.60 -0.67 0.02
CA ARG A 146 -3.46 0.78 -0.04
C ARG A 146 -4.79 1.37 -0.47
N LEU A 147 -5.17 2.46 0.19
CA LEU A 147 -6.40 3.18 -0.10
C LEU A 147 -6.05 4.64 -0.34
N ASN A 148 -6.44 5.15 -1.51
CA ASN A 148 -6.29 6.55 -1.88
C ASN A 148 -7.67 7.11 -2.19
N ILE A 149 -8.04 8.17 -1.47
CA ILE A 149 -9.37 8.76 -1.52
C ILE A 149 -9.24 10.14 -2.17
N SER A 150 -10.01 10.35 -3.22
CA SER A 150 -10.20 11.66 -3.85
C SER A 150 -11.61 12.16 -3.56
N SER A 151 -11.99 13.34 -4.06
CA SER A 151 -13.30 13.94 -3.84
C SER A 151 -14.46 13.03 -4.30
N ASP A 152 -14.27 12.32 -5.41
CA ASP A 152 -15.31 11.57 -6.11
C ASP A 152 -15.02 10.07 -6.24
N THR A 153 -13.82 9.63 -5.88
CA THR A 153 -13.32 8.28 -6.17
C THR A 153 -12.54 7.68 -5.03
N ILE A 154 -12.63 6.36 -4.92
CA ILE A 154 -11.83 5.53 -4.01
C ILE A 154 -10.98 4.61 -4.88
N LYS A 155 -9.65 4.74 -4.79
CA LYS A 155 -8.69 3.85 -5.41
C LYS A 155 -8.18 2.87 -4.37
N LEU A 156 -8.41 1.59 -4.63
CA LEU A 156 -7.97 0.49 -3.77
C LEU A 156 -6.91 -0.31 -4.51
N GLU A 157 -5.75 -0.49 -3.88
CA GLU A 157 -4.73 -1.43 -4.35
C GLU A 157 -4.55 -2.55 -3.33
N ILE A 158 -4.50 -3.79 -3.80
CA ILE A 158 -4.34 -4.97 -2.95
C ILE A 158 -3.22 -5.86 -3.46
N LYS A 159 -2.52 -6.53 -2.53
CA LYS A 159 -1.56 -7.57 -2.88
C LYS A 159 -2.26 -8.79 -3.48
N PRO A 160 -1.60 -9.54 -4.38
CA PRO A 160 -2.13 -10.80 -4.87
C PRO A 160 -2.31 -11.81 -3.73
N PHE A 161 -3.50 -12.38 -3.61
CA PHE A 161 -3.85 -13.33 -2.54
C PHE A 161 -5.04 -14.21 -2.94
N VAL A 162 -5.29 -15.27 -2.17
CA VAL A 162 -6.52 -16.06 -2.28
C VAL A 162 -7.47 -15.58 -1.20
N LEU A 163 -8.64 -15.10 -1.61
CA LEU A 163 -9.73 -14.75 -0.73
C LEU A 163 -10.56 -16.01 -0.46
N GLN A 164 -10.52 -16.48 0.77
CA GLN A 164 -11.19 -17.70 1.22
C GLN A 164 -12.66 -17.40 1.57
N ILE A 165 -13.48 -17.26 0.54
CA ILE A 165 -14.93 -17.01 0.66
C ILE A 165 -15.71 -18.04 -0.15
N GLU A 166 -16.95 -18.29 0.23
CA GLU A 166 -17.87 -19.07 -0.59
C GLU A 166 -18.36 -18.24 -1.78
N PRO A 167 -17.96 -18.54 -3.04
CA PRO A 167 -18.20 -17.63 -4.16
C PRO A 167 -19.70 -17.41 -4.47
N LEU A 168 -20.55 -18.38 -4.11
CA LEU A 168 -22.00 -18.29 -4.27
C LEU A 168 -22.63 -17.21 -3.38
N GLN A 169 -22.07 -16.95 -2.19
CA GLN A 169 -22.60 -15.94 -1.28
C GLN A 169 -22.18 -14.50 -1.68
N PHE A 170 -21.11 -14.37 -2.45
CA PHE A 170 -20.48 -13.08 -2.77
C PHE A 170 -20.58 -12.71 -4.27
N GLN A 171 -21.55 -13.27 -5.00
CA GLN A 171 -21.63 -13.09 -6.45
C GLN A 171 -21.74 -11.62 -6.86
N GLU A 172 -22.48 -10.81 -6.10
CA GLU A 172 -22.64 -9.38 -6.37
C GLU A 172 -21.33 -8.62 -6.15
N GLU A 173 -20.65 -8.87 -5.04
CA GLU A 173 -19.34 -8.31 -4.71
C GLU A 173 -18.30 -8.65 -5.78
N ILE A 174 -18.26 -9.92 -6.22
CA ILE A 174 -17.32 -10.40 -7.22
C ILE A 174 -17.58 -9.72 -8.56
N LYS A 175 -18.85 -9.68 -9.00
CA LYS A 175 -19.25 -8.97 -10.22
C LYS A 175 -18.90 -7.49 -10.13
N TYR A 176 -19.12 -6.88 -8.97
CA TYR A 176 -18.78 -5.49 -8.71
C TYR A 176 -17.27 -5.24 -8.83
N LEU A 177 -16.44 -6.09 -8.22
CA LEU A 177 -14.97 -6.03 -8.33
C LEU A 177 -14.52 -6.14 -9.79
N HIS A 178 -15.06 -7.09 -10.57
CA HIS A 178 -14.74 -7.22 -11.99
C HIS A 178 -15.02 -5.92 -12.78
N SER A 179 -16.17 -5.29 -12.55
CA SER A 179 -16.55 -4.06 -13.26
C SER A 179 -15.72 -2.82 -12.92
N HIS A 180 -15.04 -2.82 -11.76
CA HIS A 180 -14.26 -1.69 -11.26
C HIS A 180 -12.74 -1.92 -11.27
N MET A 181 -12.30 -3.11 -11.72
CA MET A 181 -10.88 -3.46 -11.83
C MET A 181 -10.18 -2.61 -12.90
N LYS A 182 -8.99 -2.11 -12.56
CA LYS A 182 -8.12 -1.33 -13.46
C LYS A 182 -6.85 -2.08 -13.84
N SER A 183 -6.35 -2.94 -12.95
CA SER A 183 -5.21 -3.81 -13.23
C SER A 183 -5.27 -5.07 -12.36
N GLY A 184 -4.78 -6.18 -12.89
CA GLY A 184 -4.88 -7.51 -12.30
C GLY A 184 -5.90 -8.40 -13.00
N THR A 185 -6.11 -9.59 -12.44
CA THR A 185 -7.09 -10.59 -12.89
C THR A 185 -7.68 -11.29 -11.66
N ILE A 186 -8.99 -11.57 -11.71
CA ILE A 186 -9.71 -12.36 -10.71
C ILE A 186 -9.97 -13.73 -11.32
N LEU A 187 -9.51 -14.79 -10.65
CA LEU A 187 -9.57 -16.17 -11.13
C LEU A 187 -10.26 -17.07 -10.09
N PRO A 188 -10.99 -18.12 -10.52
CA PRO A 188 -11.51 -19.12 -9.59
C PRO A 188 -10.36 -19.87 -8.91
N HIS A 189 -10.56 -20.25 -7.64
CA HIS A 189 -9.62 -21.05 -6.86
C HIS A 189 -10.36 -22.11 -6.05
N VAL A 190 -9.70 -23.23 -5.74
CA VAL A 190 -10.31 -24.35 -4.99
C VAL A 190 -10.84 -23.95 -3.61
N GLU A 191 -10.22 -22.96 -2.99
CA GLU A 191 -10.59 -22.41 -1.67
C GLU A 191 -11.35 -21.08 -1.75
N GLY A 192 -11.76 -20.64 -2.95
CA GLY A 192 -12.44 -19.36 -3.13
C GLY A 192 -11.99 -18.64 -4.39
N ILE A 193 -11.37 -17.47 -4.25
CA ILE A 193 -11.06 -16.58 -5.39
C ILE A 193 -9.63 -16.11 -5.33
N TYR A 194 -8.91 -16.27 -6.43
CA TYR A 194 -7.53 -15.83 -6.55
C TYR A 194 -7.43 -14.47 -7.25
N PHE A 195 -6.86 -13.50 -6.54
CA PHE A 195 -6.51 -12.20 -7.06
C PHE A 195 -5.06 -12.24 -7.58
N LYS A 196 -4.88 -12.20 -8.91
CA LYS A 196 -3.58 -12.23 -9.59
C LYS A 196 -3.19 -10.82 -10.07
N SER A 197 -1.97 -10.38 -9.75
CA SER A 197 -1.36 -9.17 -10.34
C SER A 197 -0.87 -9.45 -11.77
N ASN A 198 -0.82 -8.41 -12.61
CA ASN A 198 -0.28 -8.46 -13.96
C ASN A 198 1.26 -8.34 -14.01
N VAL A 199 1.91 -8.30 -12.85
CA VAL A 199 3.38 -8.30 -12.72
C VAL A 199 3.87 -9.73 -12.58
N GLU A 200 4.72 -10.16 -13.51
CA GLU A 200 5.35 -11.47 -13.53
C GLU A 200 6.89 -11.32 -13.60
N PRO A 201 7.65 -12.24 -12.99
CA PRO A 201 9.10 -12.21 -13.08
C PRO A 201 9.54 -12.57 -14.50
N PHE A 202 10.48 -11.78 -15.05
CA PHE A 202 11.14 -12.08 -16.31
C PHE A 202 12.58 -12.51 -16.03
N THR A 203 12.86 -13.80 -16.13
CA THR A 203 14.16 -14.40 -15.79
C THR A 203 14.90 -14.88 -17.03
N PHE A 204 16.21 -14.63 -17.08
CA PHE A 204 17.09 -15.14 -18.14
C PHE A 204 18.46 -15.51 -17.57
N HIS A 205 19.19 -16.34 -18.29
CA HIS A 205 20.55 -16.74 -17.95
C HIS A 205 21.57 -15.89 -18.70
N ALA A 206 22.64 -15.50 -18.02
CA ALA A 206 23.78 -14.80 -18.60
C ALA A 206 25.07 -15.28 -17.93
N ASP A 207 26.20 -15.13 -18.62
CA ASP A 207 27.51 -15.42 -18.04
C ASP A 207 27.87 -14.42 -16.92
N ASN A 208 28.91 -14.77 -16.16
CA ASN A 208 29.34 -14.00 -14.99
C ASN A 208 29.86 -12.61 -15.38
N GLU A 209 30.54 -12.49 -16.52
CA GLU A 209 31.12 -11.22 -16.97
C GLU A 209 30.02 -10.22 -17.34
N PHE A 210 29.03 -10.69 -18.12
CA PHE A 210 27.85 -9.91 -18.46
C PHE A 210 27.09 -9.47 -17.21
N LYS A 211 26.85 -10.39 -16.26
CA LYS A 211 26.18 -10.06 -15.00
C LYS A 211 26.92 -8.97 -14.23
N LYS A 212 28.25 -9.08 -14.09
CA LYS A 212 29.08 -8.06 -13.43
C LYS A 212 28.96 -6.70 -14.11
N LYS A 213 28.96 -6.68 -15.44
CA LYS A 213 28.81 -5.44 -16.21
C LYS A 213 27.46 -4.77 -15.96
N VAL A 214 26.36 -5.53 -15.97
CA VAL A 214 25.02 -5.01 -15.65
C VAL A 214 24.95 -4.45 -14.23
N VAL A 215 25.55 -5.15 -13.25
CA VAL A 215 25.60 -4.68 -11.86
C VAL A 215 26.31 -3.33 -11.75
N GLN A 216 27.46 -3.18 -12.43
CA GLN A 216 28.21 -1.93 -12.45
C GLN A 216 27.41 -0.81 -13.12
N MET A 217 26.84 -1.06 -14.30
CA MET A 217 26.07 -0.05 -15.03
C MET A 217 24.83 0.41 -14.25
N ALA A 218 24.15 -0.49 -13.55
CA ALA A 218 23.03 -0.14 -12.68
C ALA A 218 23.48 0.74 -11.50
N ALA A 219 24.62 0.41 -10.89
CA ALA A 219 25.21 1.22 -9.81
C ALA A 219 25.64 2.61 -10.29
N ASP A 220 26.29 2.70 -11.46
CA ASP A 220 26.69 3.97 -12.09
C ASP A 220 25.47 4.85 -12.41
N ALA A 221 24.33 4.24 -12.73
CA ALA A 221 23.05 4.91 -12.97
C ALA A 221 22.24 5.19 -11.68
N GLY A 222 22.72 4.78 -10.50
CA GLY A 222 22.03 4.97 -9.22
C GLY A 222 20.70 4.20 -9.08
N ILE A 223 20.47 3.18 -9.89
CA ILE A 223 19.21 2.41 -9.92
C ILE A 223 19.43 0.92 -9.65
N GLY A 224 18.36 0.20 -9.32
CA GLY A 224 18.43 -1.26 -9.12
C GLY A 224 18.68 -2.01 -10.42
N GLN A 225 19.37 -3.16 -10.33
CA GLN A 225 19.69 -4.01 -11.49
C GLN A 225 18.47 -4.36 -12.34
N GLU A 226 17.35 -4.66 -11.70
CA GLU A 226 16.09 -5.00 -12.38
C GLU A 226 15.49 -3.81 -13.12
N GLU A 227 15.50 -2.62 -12.50
CA GLU A 227 15.00 -1.39 -13.11
C GLU A 227 15.88 -0.99 -14.29
N PHE A 228 17.21 -1.09 -14.13
CA PHE A 228 18.17 -0.85 -15.20
C PHE A 228 17.91 -1.75 -16.41
N LEU A 229 17.77 -3.07 -16.20
CA LEU A 229 17.49 -4.01 -17.27
C LEU A 229 16.14 -3.74 -17.95
N LEU A 230 15.11 -3.42 -17.16
CA LEU A 230 13.80 -3.07 -17.70
C LEU A 230 13.86 -1.83 -18.59
N GLN A 231 14.57 -0.78 -18.16
CA GLN A 231 14.75 0.45 -18.94
C GLN A 231 15.57 0.21 -20.21
N ALA A 232 16.65 -0.58 -20.12
CA ALA A 232 17.48 -0.94 -21.27
C ALA A 232 16.65 -1.67 -22.34
N VAL A 233 15.85 -2.66 -21.94
CA VAL A 233 14.98 -3.42 -22.86
C VAL A 233 13.88 -2.53 -23.45
N LYS A 234 13.21 -1.71 -22.64
CA LYS A 234 12.19 -0.76 -23.13
C LYS A 234 12.75 0.23 -24.15
N SER A 235 13.94 0.77 -23.88
CA SER A 235 14.61 1.72 -24.77
C SER A 235 14.97 1.05 -26.09
N TYR A 236 15.47 -0.18 -26.04
CA TYR A 236 15.79 -0.97 -27.24
C TYR A 236 14.53 -1.23 -28.10
N ILE A 237 13.41 -1.65 -27.50
CA ILE A 237 12.15 -1.89 -28.22
C ILE A 237 11.64 -0.58 -28.84
N THR A 238 11.61 0.52 -28.07
CA THR A 238 11.14 1.82 -28.54
C THR A 238 11.94 2.30 -29.77
N ASN A 239 13.25 2.09 -29.75
CA ASN A 239 14.10 2.44 -30.88
C ASN A 239 13.83 1.58 -32.12
N LEU A 240 13.43 0.31 -31.97
CA LEU A 240 13.09 -0.56 -33.09
C LEU A 240 11.75 -0.20 -33.73
N GLU A 241 10.76 0.25 -32.95
CA GLU A 241 9.43 0.63 -33.44
C GLU A 241 9.42 1.99 -34.18
N GLN A 242 10.52 2.74 -34.11
CA GLN A 242 10.71 4.00 -34.83
C GLN A 242 11.34 3.83 -36.22
N TYR A 243 11.72 2.61 -36.59
CA TYR A 243 12.18 2.22 -37.93
C TYR A 243 11.14 1.33 -38.63
#